data_AF-A0AAE1F1D5-F1
#
_entry.id   AF-A0AAE1F1D5-F1
#
_cell.length_a   1.000
_cell.length_b   1.000
_cell.length_c   1.000
_cell.angle_alpha   90.00
_cell.angle_beta   90.00
_cell.angle_gamma   90.00
#
_symmetry.space_group_name_H-M   'P 1'
#
loop_
_entity.id
_entity.type
_entity.pdbx_description
1 polymer ?
#
loop_
_entity_poly.entity_id
_entity_poly.type
_entity_poly.pdbx_seq_one_letter_code
_entity_poly.pdbx_strand_id
1 'polypeptide(L)'
;MHLDELAKSLNGYFPTRESYPAWVTQPFTFSFATADVIDEYLDEIIELQQSQVQQQLFRTTTLSTFWCHQIVVYPLIAKKALEILIPFVTTYLCEQSSPFRGW
;
A
#
# COMPACT_ATOMS: atom_id res chain seq x y z
N MET A 1 23.81 20.68 11.60
CA MET A 1 23.62 19.26 11.93
C MET A 1 22.30 19.12 12.67
N HIS A 2 21.19 19.15 11.93
CA HIS A 2 19.82 19.10 12.50
C HIS A 2 18.85 18.52 11.46
N LEU A 3 19.11 18.79 10.18
CA LEU A 3 18.45 18.14 9.04
C LEU A 3 18.76 16.63 8.96
N ASP A 4 19.95 16.20 9.37
CA ASP A 4 20.37 14.79 9.31
C ASP A 4 19.66 13.91 10.34
N GLU A 5 19.46 14.44 11.56
CA GLU A 5 18.66 13.80 12.60
C GLU A 5 17.18 13.74 12.22
N LEU A 6 16.64 14.83 11.64
CA LEU A 6 15.28 14.84 11.14
C LEU A 6 15.10 13.83 10.01
N ALA A 7 16.04 13.74 9.07
CA ALA A 7 15.99 12.77 7.99
C ALA A 7 16.04 11.32 8.50
N LYS A 8 16.87 11.02 9.51
CA LYS A 8 16.94 9.70 10.14
C LYS A 8 15.65 9.34 10.88
N SER A 9 15.09 10.29 11.62
CA SER A 9 13.78 10.14 12.27
C SER A 9 12.69 9.87 11.23
N LEU A 10 12.60 10.69 10.18
CA LEU A 10 11.62 10.56 9.11
C LEU A 10 11.73 9.21 8.38
N ASN A 11 12.95 8.74 8.13
CA ASN A 11 13.20 7.45 7.50
C ASN A 11 12.82 6.25 8.39
N GLY A 12 12.69 6.45 9.71
CA GLY A 12 12.11 5.46 10.63
C GLY A 12 10.59 5.45 10.64
N TYR A 13 9.95 6.57 10.31
CA TYR A 13 8.48 6.70 10.25
C TYR A 13 7.89 6.25 8.92
N PHE A 14 8.61 6.39 7.81
CA PHE A 14 8.17 5.93 6.51
C PHE A 14 8.89 4.64 6.12
N PRO A 15 8.19 3.50 6.03
CA PRO A 15 8.81 2.29 5.51
C PRO A 15 9.35 2.57 4.09
N THR A 16 10.62 2.26 3.89
CA THR A 16 11.25 2.33 2.57
C THR A 16 10.56 1.34 1.63
N ARG A 17 10.51 1.68 0.33
CA ARG A 17 9.81 0.89 -0.70
C ARG A 17 10.24 -0.57 -0.79
N GLU A 18 11.45 -0.88 -0.32
CA GLU A 18 12.03 -2.22 -0.27
C GLU A 18 11.46 -3.10 0.86
N SER A 19 10.76 -2.51 1.83
CA SER A 19 10.10 -3.23 2.93
C SER A 19 8.68 -3.68 2.59
N TYR A 20 8.14 -3.29 1.43
CA TYR A 20 6.78 -3.67 1.05
C TYR A 20 6.71 -5.11 0.54
N PRO A 21 5.62 -5.84 0.81
CA PRO A 21 5.43 -7.19 0.29
C PRO A 21 5.51 -7.23 -1.24
N ALA A 22 6.10 -8.31 -1.76
CA ALA A 22 6.30 -8.50 -3.21
C ALA A 22 4.98 -8.45 -3.99
N TRP A 23 3.87 -8.93 -3.41
CA TRP A 23 2.56 -8.89 -4.05
C TRP A 23 2.01 -7.47 -4.20
N VAL A 24 2.39 -6.54 -3.33
CA VAL A 24 2.00 -5.13 -3.42
C VAL A 24 2.81 -4.42 -4.51
N THR A 25 4.11 -4.71 -4.59
CA THR A 25 5.03 -4.01 -5.51
C THR A 25 5.04 -4.60 -6.91
N GLN A 26 4.81 -5.90 -7.04
CA GLN A 26 4.84 -6.66 -8.29
C GLN A 26 3.69 -7.69 -8.34
N PRO A 27 2.41 -7.25 -8.38
CA PRO A 27 1.25 -8.12 -8.30
C PRO A 27 1.17 -9.17 -9.42
N PHE A 28 1.82 -8.96 -10.56
CA PHE A 28 1.78 -9.86 -11.72
C PHE A 28 2.96 -10.83 -11.84
N THR A 29 4.01 -10.69 -11.02
CA THR A 29 5.22 -11.52 -11.13
C THR A 29 5.62 -12.17 -9.81
N PHE A 30 4.92 -11.88 -8.71
CA PHE A 30 5.20 -12.50 -7.42
C PHE A 30 4.71 -13.96 -7.38
N SER A 31 5.37 -14.79 -6.56
CA SER A 31 4.96 -16.17 -6.31
C SER A 31 4.19 -16.29 -5.01
N PHE A 32 3.00 -16.90 -5.08
CA PHE A 32 2.12 -17.20 -3.94
C PHE A 32 2.81 -18.00 -2.83
N ALA A 33 3.85 -18.78 -3.15
CA ALA A 33 4.58 -19.59 -2.17
C ALA A 33 5.39 -18.78 -1.15
N THR A 34 5.58 -17.48 -1.38
CA THR A 34 6.49 -16.62 -0.60
C THR A 34 5.81 -15.51 0.17
N ALA A 35 4.52 -15.32 -0.04
CA ALA A 35 3.77 -14.24 0.58
C ALA A 35 2.79 -14.85 1.58
N ASP A 36 2.67 -14.24 2.76
CA ASP A 36 1.59 -14.43 3.74
C ASP A 36 0.23 -14.02 3.11
N VAL A 37 -0.10 -14.57 1.95
CA VAL A 37 -1.36 -14.32 1.28
C VAL A 37 -2.39 -15.16 2.00
N ILE A 38 -3.18 -14.45 2.80
CA ILE A 38 -4.35 -14.99 3.48
C ILE A 38 -5.32 -15.51 2.40
N ASP A 39 -5.85 -16.72 2.62
CA ASP A 39 -6.78 -17.44 1.73
C ASP A 39 -7.93 -16.55 1.22
N GLU A 40 -8.38 -15.61 2.05
CA GLU A 40 -9.44 -14.63 1.77
C GLU A 40 -9.20 -13.76 0.52
N TYR A 41 -7.94 -13.53 0.12
CA TYR A 41 -7.63 -12.66 -1.01
C TYR A 41 -7.18 -13.42 -2.26
N LEU A 42 -6.94 -14.74 -2.15
CA LEU A 42 -6.32 -15.55 -3.22
C LEU A 42 -7.11 -15.49 -4.52
N ASP A 43 -8.44 -15.62 -4.46
CA ASP A 43 -9.31 -15.58 -5.63
C ASP A 43 -9.16 -14.26 -6.41
N GLU A 44 -9.22 -13.12 -5.72
CA GLU A 44 -9.02 -11.80 -6.34
C GLU A 44 -7.61 -11.66 -6.92
N ILE A 45 -6.58 -12.19 -6.27
CA ILE A 45 -5.22 -12.15 -6.81
C ILE A 45 -5.14 -12.97 -8.11
N ILE A 46 -5.71 -14.17 -8.12
CA ILE A 46 -5.65 -15.07 -9.28
C ILE A 46 -6.33 -14.40 -10.47
N GLU A 47 -7.52 -13.84 -10.27
CA GLU A 47 -8.24 -13.10 -11.31
C GLU A 47 -7.46 -11.86 -11.79
N LEU A 48 -6.89 -11.11 -10.86
CA LEU A 48 -6.06 -9.94 -11.15
C LEU A 48 -4.86 -10.31 -12.04
N GLN A 49 -4.14 -11.37 -11.69
CA GLN A 49 -2.98 -11.83 -12.45
C GLN A 49 -3.32 -12.34 -13.85
N GLN A 50 -4.52 -12.90 -14.03
CA GLN A 50 -5.00 -13.38 -15.33
C GLN A 50 -5.48 -12.25 -16.24
N SER A 51 -5.73 -11.06 -15.70
CA SER A 51 -6.22 -9.91 -16.46
C SER A 51 -5.10 -9.16 -17.19
N GLN A 52 -5.03 -9.34 -18.50
CA GLN A 52 -4.12 -8.58 -19.36
C GLN A 52 -4.40 -7.06 -19.32
N VAL A 53 -5.68 -6.67 -19.18
CA VAL A 53 -6.09 -5.27 -19.09
C VAL A 53 -5.48 -4.61 -17.85
N GLN A 54 -5.51 -5.30 -16.71
CA GLN A 54 -4.92 -4.78 -15.48
C GLN A 54 -3.40 -4.78 -15.53
N GLN A 55 -2.80 -5.77 -16.20
CA GLN A 55 -1.36 -5.76 -16.42
C GLN A 55 -0.90 -4.55 -17.26
N GLN A 56 -1.69 -4.15 -18.26
CA GLN A 56 -1.43 -2.93 -19.04
C GLN A 56 -1.63 -1.66 -18.21
N LEU A 57 -2.71 -1.60 -17.42
CA LEU A 57 -2.96 -0.51 -16.47
C LEU A 57 -1.80 -0.35 -15.48
N PHE A 58 -1.29 -1.44 -14.93
CA PHE A 58 -0.15 -1.43 -14.01
C PHE A 58 1.11 -0.83 -14.64
N ARG A 59 1.37 -1.11 -15.91
CA ARG A 59 2.53 -0.57 -16.65
C ARG A 59 2.41 0.92 -16.96
N THR A 60 1.18 1.43 -17.01
CA THR A 60 0.88 2.81 -17.43
C THR A 60 0.53 3.73 -16.27
N THR A 61 0.39 3.20 -15.05
CA THR A 61 0.01 3.95 -13.85
C THR A 61 1.06 3.80 -12.75
N THR A 62 1.00 4.70 -11.75
CA THR A 62 1.82 4.55 -10.54
C THR A 62 1.26 3.45 -9.64
N LEU A 63 2.07 2.92 -8.72
CA LEU A 63 1.65 1.86 -7.81
C LEU A 63 0.39 2.23 -7.01
N SER A 64 0.38 3.40 -6.38
CA SER A 64 -0.78 3.87 -5.60
C SER A 64 -2.00 4.10 -6.49
N THR A 65 -1.80 4.71 -7.67
CA THR A 65 -2.89 4.93 -8.62
C THR A 65 -3.48 3.61 -9.10
N PHE A 66 -2.66 2.61 -9.40
CA PHE A 66 -3.12 1.28 -9.81
C PHE A 66 -4.02 0.65 -8.74
N TRP A 67 -3.55 0.60 -7.49
CA TRP A 67 -4.32 0.01 -6.39
C TRP A 67 -5.60 0.79 -6.07
N CYS A 68 -5.61 2.12 -6.22
CA CYS A 68 -6.84 2.91 -6.12
C CYS A 68 -7.87 2.52 -7.19
N HIS A 69 -7.46 2.22 -8.43
CA HIS A 69 -8.40 1.75 -9.46
C HIS A 69 -8.90 0.34 -9.19
N GLN A 70 -8.06 -0.53 -8.62
CA GLN A 70 -8.44 -1.90 -8.31
C GLN A 70 -9.48 -1.99 -7.19
N ILE A 71 -9.70 -0.94 -6.38
CA ILE A 71 -10.68 -0.98 -5.30
C ILE A 71 -12.12 -1.26 -5.77
N VAL A 72 -12.43 -0.96 -7.03
CA VAL A 72 -13.75 -1.20 -7.63
C VAL A 72 -13.92 -2.65 -8.06
N VAL A 73 -12.84 -3.30 -8.49
CA VAL A 73 -12.88 -4.63 -9.11
C VAL A 73 -12.42 -5.72 -8.15
N TYR A 74 -11.38 -5.44 -7.36
CA TYR A 74 -10.77 -6.32 -6.35
C TYR A 74 -10.63 -5.57 -5.02
N PRO A 75 -11.75 -5.27 -4.35
CA PRO A 75 -11.76 -4.43 -3.15
C PRO A 75 -10.91 -5.01 -2.02
N LEU A 76 -10.84 -6.34 -1.86
CA LEU A 76 -10.17 -6.96 -0.72
C LEU A 76 -8.66 -6.81 -0.83
N ILE A 77 -8.07 -7.24 -1.94
CA ILE A 77 -6.62 -7.10 -2.17
C ILE A 77 -6.21 -5.63 -2.29
N ALA A 78 -7.01 -4.80 -2.98
CA ALA A 78 -6.70 -3.39 -3.18
C ALA A 78 -6.70 -2.61 -1.86
N LYS A 79 -7.67 -2.86 -0.98
CA LYS A 79 -7.71 -2.25 0.35
C LYS A 79 -6.46 -2.61 1.15
N LYS A 80 -6.07 -3.88 1.15
CA LYS A 80 -4.86 -4.35 1.84
C LYS A 80 -3.59 -3.71 1.27
N ALA A 81 -3.48 -3.62 -0.05
CA ALA A 81 -2.35 -2.96 -0.70
C ALA A 81 -2.27 -1.48 -0.31
N LEU A 82 -3.41 -0.78 -0.28
CA LEU A 82 -3.48 0.64 0.11
C LEU A 82 -3.19 0.85 1.60
N GLU A 83 -3.64 -0.03 2.50
CA GLU A 83 -3.28 -0.01 3.93
C GLU A 83 -1.75 -0.07 4.12
N ILE A 84 -1.06 -0.87 3.30
CA ILE A 84 0.41 -1.00 3.32
C ILE A 84 1.09 0.21 2.69
N LEU A 85 0.57 0.71 1.56
CA LEU A 85 1.16 1.84 0.83
C LEU A 85 0.90 3.19 1.49
N ILE A 86 -0.15 3.30 2.31
CA ILE A 86 -0.61 4.53 2.94
C ILE A 86 -0.73 4.32 4.45
N PRO A 87 0.39 4.16 5.17
CA PRO A 87 0.36 3.92 6.61
C PRO A 87 -0.15 5.11 7.44
N PHE A 88 -0.23 6.31 6.85
CA PHE A 88 -0.28 7.58 7.62
C PHE A 88 -1.60 8.36 7.60
N VAL A 89 -2.60 8.02 6.77
CA VAL A 89 -3.79 8.88 6.62
C VAL A 89 -4.80 8.72 7.77
N THR A 90 -4.80 7.60 8.48
CA THR A 90 -5.75 7.36 9.58
C THR A 90 -5.25 7.82 10.96
N THR A 91 -3.94 7.99 11.16
CA THR A 91 -3.38 8.45 12.44
C THR A 91 -3.32 9.98 12.56
N TYR A 92 -3.11 10.71 11.45
CA TYR A 92 -2.99 12.17 11.49
C TYR A 92 -4.33 12.90 11.75
N LEU A 93 -5.46 12.26 11.47
CA LEU A 93 -6.79 12.86 11.74
C LEU A 93 -7.11 12.98 13.23
N CYS A 94 -6.47 12.20 14.11
CA CYS A 94 -6.64 12.33 15.56
C CYS A 94 -5.82 13.47 16.18
N GLU A 95 -4.70 13.88 15.56
CA GLU A 95 -3.89 14.98 16.09
C GLU A 95 -4.46 16.36 15.73
N GLN A 96 -5.19 16.49 14.62
CA GLN A 96 -5.91 17.73 14.28
C GLN A 96 -7.28 17.87 14.96
N SER A 97 -7.84 16.79 15.51
CA SER A 97 -9.15 16.81 16.19
C SER A 97 -9.05 16.85 17.73
N SER A 98 -7.96 17.38 18.29
CA SER A 98 -7.92 17.79 19.69
C SER A 98 -8.19 19.29 19.81
N PRO A 99 -9.46 19.74 19.89
CA PRO A 99 -9.74 20.99 20.56
C PRO A 99 -9.50 20.78 22.07
N PHE A 100 -8.91 21.77 22.74
CA PHE A 100 -8.67 21.87 24.19
C PHE A 100 -7.37 21.28 24.77
N ARG A 101 -6.32 22.12 24.83
CA ARG A 101 -5.92 22.81 26.08
C ARG A 101 -5.52 24.24 25.68
N GLY A 102 -6.05 25.34 26.19
CA GLY A 102 -6.73 25.58 27.46
C GLY A 102 -5.73 26.06 28.52
N TRP A 103 -5.45 27.37 28.50
CA TRP A 103 -4.69 28.20 29.45
C TRP A 103 -3.17 27.98 29.56
#